data_AF-A0A9R1FSS5-F1
#
_entry.id   AF-A0A9R1FSS5-F1
#
_cell.length_a   1.000
_cell.length_b   1.000
_cell.length_c   1.000
_cell.angle_alpha   90.00
_cell.angle_beta   90.00
_cell.angle_gamma   90.00
#
_symmetry.space_group_name_H-M   'P 1'
#
loop_
_entity.id
_entity.type
_entity.pdbx_description
1 polymer ?
#
loop_
_entity_poly.entity_id
_entity_poly.type
_entity_poly.pdbx_seq_one_letter_code
_entity_poly.pdbx_strand_id
1 'polypeptide(L)'
;MAIISEDIMQEDEASTQPQQQAAAVKENSTEVEKKEKEESKGRQPNSGNGLDLDNYSWAQQLPEVNISVPLPEGTKARFVVCEIKKDHLKVGLKGQPPIIDGELHKPVKVEDCFWSIEDGSLMSILLTKRNQSDWWKSLIKGDPEIDTQRAEPESSKLSDLDPETRQTVEKMMFDQRQKQMGLPTSEEMQNQDMLKKLKSQYPDMDFSGMKMPS
;
A
#
# COMPACT_ATOMS: atom_id res chain seq x y z
N MET A 1 9.25 66.22 -49.49
CA MET A 1 10.40 67.15 -49.39
C MET A 1 10.63 67.39 -47.91
N ALA A 2 11.81 67.36 -47.32
CA ALA A 2 13.16 66.93 -47.66
C ALA A 2 13.87 66.98 -46.28
N ILE A 3 14.46 65.88 -45.82
CA ILE A 3 15.92 65.64 -45.80
C ILE A 3 16.60 66.16 -44.50
N ILE A 4 17.01 65.19 -43.64
CA ILE A 4 18.35 64.93 -43.04
C ILE A 4 19.17 66.16 -42.55
N SER A 5 19.69 66.21 -41.31
CA SER A 5 21.00 65.67 -40.87
C SER A 5 21.48 66.57 -39.71
N GLU A 6 22.37 66.27 -38.77
CA GLU A 6 23.04 65.09 -38.18
C GLU A 6 24.03 65.69 -37.15
N ASP A 7 24.22 65.04 -36.00
CA ASP A 7 25.52 64.54 -35.50
C ASP A 7 25.48 64.29 -33.98
N ILE A 8 25.44 63.04 -33.54
CA ILE A 8 26.55 62.11 -33.21
C ILE A 8 27.06 62.33 -31.78
N MET A 9 27.02 61.26 -30.97
CA MET A 9 28.14 60.68 -30.19
C MET A 9 27.56 59.60 -29.25
N GLN A 10 28.03 58.35 -29.44
CA GLN A 10 27.84 57.20 -28.54
C GLN A 10 28.94 57.20 -27.47
N GLU A 11 28.62 56.73 -26.26
CA GLU A 11 29.46 56.01 -25.28
C GLU A 11 28.56 55.74 -24.05
N ASP A 12 28.11 54.52 -23.76
CA ASP A 12 28.75 53.36 -23.12
C ASP A 12 28.94 53.45 -21.59
N GLU A 13 28.67 52.32 -20.94
CA GLU A 13 28.92 51.90 -19.56
C GLU A 13 28.24 52.61 -18.36
N ALA A 14 27.35 51.86 -17.69
CA ALA A 14 27.16 51.94 -16.24
C ALA A 14 27.10 50.54 -15.62
N SER A 15 28.28 50.04 -15.27
CA SER A 15 28.51 49.00 -14.27
C SER A 15 28.65 49.65 -12.89
N THR A 16 27.82 49.26 -11.92
CA THR A 16 28.25 48.75 -10.59
C THR A 16 27.05 48.46 -9.66
N GLN A 17 26.93 47.17 -9.29
CA GLN A 17 26.26 46.63 -8.08
C GLN A 17 27.03 47.05 -6.80
N PRO A 18 26.61 46.81 -5.52
CA PRO A 18 25.80 45.65 -5.06
C PRO A 18 24.93 45.77 -3.77
N GLN A 19 24.28 44.63 -3.44
CA GLN A 19 23.79 44.14 -2.13
C GLN A 19 22.32 44.39 -1.73
N GLN A 20 21.45 43.38 -1.95
CA GLN A 20 20.99 42.44 -0.92
C GLN A 20 19.88 41.52 -1.47
N GLN A 21 20.24 40.29 -1.86
CA GLN A 21 19.30 39.19 -2.09
C GLN A 21 20.03 37.87 -1.82
N ALA A 22 19.91 37.36 -0.59
CA ALA A 22 20.35 36.02 -0.21
C ALA A 22 19.76 35.63 1.16
N ALA A 23 18.45 35.42 1.25
CA ALA A 23 17.87 34.82 2.46
C ALA A 23 16.55 34.04 2.25
N ALA A 24 15.78 34.28 1.18
CA ALA A 24 14.42 33.74 1.09
C ALA A 24 14.23 32.51 0.18
N VAL A 25 15.29 31.91 -0.39
CA VAL A 25 15.15 30.82 -1.38
C VAL A 25 15.51 29.43 -0.82
N LYS A 26 15.99 29.33 0.43
CA LYS A 26 16.44 28.03 0.99
C LYS A 26 15.41 27.24 1.80
N GLU A 27 14.26 27.81 2.15
CA GLU A 27 13.26 27.07 2.95
C GLU A 27 12.22 26.34 2.10
N ASN A 28 11.97 26.76 0.86
CA ASN A 28 10.93 26.17 0.01
C ASN A 28 11.39 24.96 -0.82
N SER A 29 12.69 24.68 -0.90
CA SER A 29 13.23 23.50 -1.62
C SER A 29 13.22 22.23 -0.77
N THR A 30 13.20 22.34 0.56
CA THR A 30 13.24 21.20 1.48
C THR A 30 11.87 20.57 1.78
N GLU A 31 10.77 21.32 1.66
CA GLU A 31 9.42 20.76 1.84
C GLU A 31 8.89 20.07 0.58
N VAL A 32 9.23 20.58 -0.61
CA VAL A 32 8.88 19.94 -1.89
C VAL A 32 9.66 18.64 -2.07
N GLU A 33 10.96 18.62 -1.77
CA GLU A 33 11.76 17.38 -1.84
C GLU A 33 11.41 16.35 -0.75
N LYS A 34 10.89 16.78 0.42
CA LYS A 34 10.40 15.84 1.45
C LYS A 34 9.05 15.23 1.07
N LYS A 35 8.14 16.01 0.46
CA LYS A 35 6.88 15.47 -0.07
C LYS A 35 7.12 14.49 -1.23
N GLU A 36 8.02 14.82 -2.15
CA GLU A 36 8.34 13.93 -3.28
C GLU A 36 9.13 12.67 -2.86
N LYS A 37 9.97 12.74 -1.81
CA LYS A 37 10.67 11.54 -1.29
C LYS A 37 9.79 10.65 -0.42
N GLU A 38 8.81 11.20 0.32
CA GLU A 38 7.81 10.39 1.01
C GLU A 38 6.77 9.77 0.05
N GLU A 39 6.42 10.44 -1.06
CA GLU A 39 5.56 9.87 -2.11
C GLU A 39 6.14 8.61 -2.78
N SER A 40 7.45 8.37 -2.65
CA SER A 40 8.07 7.12 -3.16
C SER A 40 7.69 5.87 -2.36
N LYS A 41 7.12 6.03 -1.16
CA LYS A 41 6.60 4.96 -0.32
C LYS A 41 5.13 5.27 -0.08
N GLY A 42 4.23 4.58 -0.79
CA GLY A 42 2.79 4.83 -0.70
C GLY A 42 2.25 4.88 0.74
N ARG A 43 1.02 5.39 0.88
CA ARG A 43 0.36 5.57 2.18
C ARG A 43 0.28 4.25 2.96
N GLN A 44 0.25 4.35 4.29
CA GLN A 44 -0.05 3.19 5.11
C GLN A 44 -1.48 2.70 4.82
N PRO A 45 -1.67 1.41 4.47
CA PRO A 45 -3.00 0.89 4.21
C PRO A 45 -3.86 0.85 5.49
N ASN A 46 -5.18 0.87 5.31
CA ASN A 46 -6.15 0.57 6.37
C ASN A 46 -6.09 -0.92 6.76
N SER A 47 -6.86 -1.32 7.78
CA SER A 47 -6.90 -2.72 8.26
C SER A 47 -7.37 -3.74 7.21
N GLY A 48 -7.96 -3.27 6.12
CA GLY A 48 -8.38 -4.07 4.98
C GLY A 48 -7.39 -4.02 3.81
N ASN A 49 -6.14 -3.59 4.01
CA ASN A 49 -5.13 -3.48 2.95
C ASN A 49 -5.50 -2.50 1.80
N GLY A 50 -6.38 -1.53 2.04
CA GLY A 50 -6.77 -0.49 1.08
C GLY A 50 -6.65 0.92 1.68
N LEU A 51 -7.56 1.82 1.33
CA LEU A 51 -7.61 3.19 1.87
C LEU A 51 -9.02 3.62 2.23
N ASP A 52 -9.07 4.53 3.20
CA ASP A 52 -10.23 5.33 3.51
C ASP A 52 -10.07 6.71 2.85
N LEU A 53 -11.01 7.08 1.98
CA LEU A 53 -11.07 8.37 1.30
C LEU A 53 -12.31 9.14 1.79
N ASP A 54 -12.42 10.41 1.41
CA ASP A 54 -13.47 11.28 1.93
C ASP A 54 -14.88 10.80 1.58
N ASN A 55 -15.04 10.14 0.43
CA ASN A 55 -16.34 9.77 -0.15
C ASN A 55 -16.57 8.26 -0.29
N TYR A 56 -15.54 7.44 -0.08
CA TYR A 56 -15.65 5.99 -0.05
C TYR A 56 -14.42 5.36 0.62
N SER A 57 -14.55 4.12 1.07
CA SER A 57 -13.44 3.30 1.53
C SER A 57 -13.30 2.08 0.63
N TRP A 58 -12.09 1.56 0.52
CA TRP A 58 -11.86 0.26 -0.10
C TRP A 58 -10.87 -0.57 0.70
N ALA A 59 -11.06 -1.87 0.59
CA ALA A 59 -10.26 -2.93 1.18
C ALA A 59 -10.01 -3.98 0.10
N GLN A 60 -9.03 -4.84 0.30
CA GLN A 60 -8.72 -5.90 -0.65
C GLN A 60 -8.12 -7.13 0.04
N GLN A 61 -8.34 -8.24 -0.64
CA GLN A 61 -7.56 -9.46 -0.49
C GLN A 61 -6.81 -9.70 -1.82
N LEU A 62 -6.02 -10.77 -1.89
CA LEU A 62 -5.37 -11.16 -3.15
C LEU A 62 -6.36 -11.37 -4.32
N PRO A 63 -7.51 -12.06 -4.15
CA PRO A 63 -8.44 -12.29 -5.26
C PRO A 63 -9.42 -11.14 -5.54
N GLU A 64 -9.69 -10.27 -4.57
CA GLU A 64 -10.83 -9.34 -4.63
C GLU A 64 -10.55 -7.96 -4.01
N VAL A 65 -11.39 -7.00 -4.39
CA VAL A 65 -11.46 -5.66 -3.79
C VAL A 65 -12.89 -5.41 -3.32
N ASN A 66 -13.04 -4.98 -2.07
CA ASN A 66 -14.30 -4.59 -1.46
C ASN A 66 -14.34 -3.07 -1.34
N ILE A 67 -15.42 -2.44 -1.80
CA ILE A 67 -15.59 -0.98 -1.81
C ILE A 67 -16.87 -0.65 -1.05
N SER A 68 -16.78 0.31 -0.15
CA SER A 68 -17.87 0.79 0.68
C SER A 68 -18.10 2.27 0.40
N VAL A 69 -19.28 2.60 -0.13
CA VAL A 69 -19.66 3.96 -0.50
C VAL A 69 -20.84 4.39 0.38
N PRO A 70 -20.65 5.34 1.32
CA PRO A 70 -21.75 5.91 2.09
C PRO A 70 -22.78 6.57 1.18
N LEU A 71 -24.07 6.31 1.45
CA LEU A 71 -25.20 6.86 0.72
C LEU A 71 -26.15 7.60 1.67
N PRO A 72 -26.96 8.54 1.16
CA PRO A 72 -28.05 9.12 1.93
C PRO A 72 -29.02 8.04 2.42
N GLU A 73 -29.53 8.19 3.65
CA GLU A 73 -30.44 7.23 4.27
C GLU A 73 -31.72 7.01 3.42
N GLY A 74 -32.16 5.75 3.33
CA GLY A 74 -33.31 5.36 2.54
C GLY A 74 -33.06 5.28 1.03
N THR A 75 -31.80 5.32 0.59
CA THR A 75 -31.43 5.10 -0.81
C THR A 75 -31.87 3.72 -1.27
N LYS A 76 -32.55 3.67 -2.42
CA LYS A 76 -33.02 2.44 -3.06
C LYS A 76 -32.21 2.16 -4.31
N ALA A 77 -32.06 0.89 -4.67
CA ALA A 77 -31.29 0.43 -5.84
C ALA A 77 -31.64 1.18 -7.13
N ARG A 78 -32.93 1.51 -7.35
CA ARG A 78 -33.38 2.26 -8.53
C ARG A 78 -32.78 3.65 -8.68
N PHE A 79 -32.24 4.25 -7.61
CA PHE A 79 -31.61 5.56 -7.60
C PHE A 79 -30.09 5.51 -7.74
N VAL A 80 -29.50 4.32 -7.69
CA VAL A 80 -28.06 4.13 -7.85
C VAL A 80 -27.71 3.91 -9.33
N VAL A 81 -26.56 4.44 -9.72
CA VAL A 81 -25.84 4.10 -10.95
C VAL A 81 -24.59 3.36 -10.53
N CYS A 82 -24.48 2.09 -10.91
CA CYS A 82 -23.30 1.26 -10.72
C CYS A 82 -22.98 0.60 -12.06
N GLU A 83 -21.92 1.05 -12.72
CA GLU A 83 -21.40 0.43 -13.93
C GLU A 83 -20.02 -0.14 -13.63
N ILE A 84 -19.92 -1.46 -13.70
CA ILE A 84 -18.67 -2.19 -13.55
C ILE A 84 -18.26 -2.68 -14.94
N LYS A 85 -17.13 -2.19 -15.44
CA LYS A 85 -16.50 -2.64 -16.68
C LYS A 85 -15.18 -3.30 -16.36
N LYS A 86 -14.58 -3.95 -17.35
CA LYS A 86 -13.32 -4.70 -17.20
C LYS A 86 -12.23 -3.85 -16.54
N ASP A 87 -12.13 -2.58 -16.89
CA ASP A 87 -11.07 -1.65 -16.52
C ASP A 87 -11.63 -0.30 -16.03
N HIS A 88 -12.94 -0.18 -15.77
CA HIS A 88 -13.55 1.09 -15.38
C HIS A 88 -14.66 0.87 -14.36
N LEU A 89 -14.75 1.76 -13.38
CA LEU A 89 -15.80 1.75 -12.37
C LEU A 89 -16.50 3.11 -12.35
N LYS A 90 -17.84 3.09 -12.41
CA LYS A 90 -18.67 4.27 -12.22
C LYS A 90 -19.73 3.99 -11.17
N VAL A 91 -19.75 4.81 -10.12
CA VAL A 91 -20.65 4.68 -8.97
C VAL A 91 -21.20 6.05 -8.60
N GLY A 92 -22.50 6.15 -8.37
CA GLY A 92 -23.12 7.37 -7.88
C GLY A 92 -24.64 7.31 -7.83
N LEU A 93 -25.27 8.45 -7.57
CA LEU A 93 -26.72 8.60 -7.59
C LEU A 93 -27.20 9.14 -8.94
N LYS A 94 -28.35 8.67 -9.40
CA LYS A 94 -28.97 9.14 -10.65
C LYS A 94 -29.22 10.64 -10.58
N GLY A 95 -28.74 11.37 -11.59
CA GLY A 95 -28.90 12.82 -11.69
C GLY A 95 -27.94 13.64 -10.82
N GLN A 96 -26.99 13.00 -10.13
CA GLN A 96 -25.92 13.65 -9.38
C GLN A 96 -24.55 13.38 -10.03
N PRO A 97 -23.51 14.18 -9.71
CA PRO A 97 -22.14 13.83 -10.05
C PRO A 97 -21.78 12.43 -9.50
N PRO A 98 -21.04 11.61 -10.27
CA PRO A 98 -20.61 10.31 -9.79
C PRO A 98 -19.64 10.46 -8.61
N ILE A 99 -19.76 9.56 -7.64
CA ILE A 99 -18.84 9.45 -6.49
C ILE A 99 -17.51 8.85 -6.95
N ILE A 100 -17.59 7.84 -7.83
CA ILE A 100 -16.43 7.21 -8.48
C ILE A 100 -16.72 7.21 -9.98
N ASP A 101 -15.78 7.69 -10.80
CA ASP A 101 -15.83 7.55 -12.26
C ASP A 101 -14.40 7.55 -12.79
N GLY A 102 -13.82 6.37 -12.98
CA GLY A 102 -12.43 6.27 -13.38
C GLY A 102 -11.97 4.87 -13.80
N GLU A 103 -10.78 4.84 -14.39
CA GLU A 103 -10.12 3.62 -14.82
C GLU A 103 -9.60 2.87 -13.58
N LEU A 104 -9.96 1.60 -13.44
CA LEU A 104 -9.48 0.72 -12.38
C LEU A 104 -7.96 0.55 -12.48
N HIS A 105 -7.30 0.35 -11.35
CA HIS A 105 -5.86 0.11 -11.30
C HIS A 105 -5.44 -1.08 -12.19
N LYS A 106 -6.21 -2.16 -12.16
CA LYS A 106 -6.03 -3.38 -12.97
C LYS A 106 -7.38 -3.97 -13.38
N PRO A 107 -7.42 -4.87 -14.39
CA PRO A 107 -8.68 -5.40 -14.87
C PRO A 107 -9.35 -6.39 -13.89
N VAL A 108 -10.68 -6.46 -13.95
CA VAL A 108 -11.54 -7.35 -13.16
C VAL A 108 -12.26 -8.38 -14.05
N LYS A 109 -12.80 -9.44 -13.43
CA LYS A 109 -13.74 -10.40 -14.03
C LYS A 109 -15.16 -9.89 -13.77
N VAL A 110 -15.74 -9.19 -14.74
CA VAL A 110 -16.99 -8.43 -14.56
C VAL A 110 -18.15 -9.34 -14.15
N GLU A 111 -18.19 -10.54 -14.71
CA GLU A 111 -19.15 -11.61 -14.42
C GLU A 111 -19.15 -12.08 -12.96
N ASP A 112 -18.01 -11.91 -12.26
CA ASP A 112 -17.81 -12.27 -10.86
C ASP A 112 -17.80 -11.02 -9.95
N CYS A 113 -18.27 -9.88 -10.44
CA CYS A 113 -18.42 -8.66 -9.65
C CYS A 113 -19.90 -8.46 -9.29
N PHE A 114 -20.16 -7.97 -8.08
CA PHE A 114 -21.52 -7.65 -7.65
C PHE A 114 -21.54 -6.43 -6.76
N TRP A 115 -22.73 -5.86 -6.59
CA TRP A 115 -22.95 -4.77 -5.66
C TRP A 115 -24.30 -4.94 -4.97
N SER A 116 -24.39 -4.40 -3.76
CA SER A 116 -25.59 -4.40 -2.93
C SER A 116 -25.75 -3.05 -2.22
N ILE A 117 -26.92 -2.84 -1.64
CA ILE A 117 -27.16 -1.74 -0.71
C ILE A 117 -27.55 -2.36 0.63
N GLU A 118 -26.82 -1.98 1.66
CA GLU A 118 -27.03 -2.38 3.05
C GLU A 118 -27.80 -1.28 3.76
N ASP A 119 -28.93 -1.66 4.38
CA ASP A 119 -29.81 -0.80 5.19
C ASP A 119 -30.27 0.51 4.53
N GLY A 120 -30.14 0.63 3.21
CA GLY A 120 -30.48 1.83 2.46
C GLY A 120 -29.53 3.02 2.66
N SER A 121 -28.35 2.82 3.26
CA SER A 121 -27.40 3.90 3.59
C SER A 121 -25.94 3.57 3.25
N LEU A 122 -25.63 2.33 2.89
CA LEU A 122 -24.28 1.93 2.48
C LEU A 122 -24.36 1.10 1.21
N MET A 123 -23.53 1.44 0.22
CA MET A 123 -23.36 0.60 -0.96
C MET A 123 -22.07 -0.19 -0.84
N SER A 124 -22.18 -1.50 -1.00
CA SER A 124 -21.07 -2.43 -0.99
C SER A 124 -20.85 -2.97 -2.40
N ILE A 125 -19.61 -2.93 -2.89
CA ILE A 125 -19.22 -3.41 -4.22
C ILE A 125 -18.07 -4.39 -4.05
N LEU A 126 -18.22 -5.58 -4.60
CA LEU A 126 -17.16 -6.57 -4.70
C LEU A 126 -16.66 -6.66 -6.14
N LEU A 127 -15.37 -6.42 -6.31
CA LEU A 127 -14.66 -6.56 -7.58
C LEU A 127 -13.76 -7.80 -7.52
N THR A 128 -14.02 -8.78 -8.39
CA THR A 128 -13.13 -9.93 -8.55
C THR A 128 -11.98 -9.57 -9.48
N LYS A 129 -10.75 -9.59 -8.97
CA LYS A 129 -9.55 -9.27 -9.76
C LYS A 129 -9.32 -10.32 -10.83
N ARG A 130 -8.87 -9.88 -12.01
CA ARG A 130 -8.42 -10.81 -13.06
C ARG A 130 -7.11 -11.50 -12.68
N ASN A 131 -6.16 -10.76 -12.11
CA ASN A 131 -4.98 -11.32 -11.47
C ASN A 131 -5.22 -11.41 -9.95
N GLN A 132 -5.38 -12.64 -9.46
CA GLN A 132 -5.71 -12.94 -8.06
C GLN A 132 -4.47 -13.10 -7.16
N SER A 133 -3.29 -12.69 -7.64
CA SER A 133 -2.03 -12.75 -6.88
C SER A 133 -1.40 -11.38 -6.67
N ASP A 134 -2.10 -10.30 -7.05
CA ASP A 134 -1.58 -8.94 -7.03
C ASP A 134 -2.31 -8.05 -6.02
N TRP A 135 -1.53 -7.39 -5.16
CA TRP A 135 -1.98 -6.24 -4.39
C TRP A 135 -2.13 -5.01 -5.29
N TRP A 136 -3.26 -4.33 -5.16
CA TRP A 136 -3.50 -3.07 -5.85
C TRP A 136 -2.98 -1.92 -5.00
N LYS A 137 -2.22 -1.00 -5.59
CA LYS A 137 -1.74 0.18 -4.87
C LYS A 137 -2.78 1.29 -4.82
N SER A 138 -3.78 1.29 -5.69
CA SER A 138 -4.94 2.20 -5.66
C SER A 138 -6.18 1.48 -6.20
N LEU A 139 -7.38 2.02 -5.97
CA LEU A 139 -8.60 1.53 -6.61
C LEU A 139 -8.69 2.04 -8.07
N ILE A 140 -8.62 3.36 -8.22
CA ILE A 140 -8.64 4.08 -9.49
C ILE A 140 -7.22 4.55 -9.84
N LYS A 141 -6.87 4.60 -11.12
CA LYS A 141 -5.58 5.15 -11.55
C LYS A 141 -5.54 6.67 -11.32
N GLY A 142 -4.44 7.13 -10.73
CA GLY A 142 -4.26 8.55 -10.38
C GLY A 142 -4.76 8.91 -8.98
N ASP A 143 -5.54 8.04 -8.33
CA ASP A 143 -5.90 8.18 -6.92
C ASP A 143 -4.68 7.90 -6.02
N PRO A 144 -4.73 8.34 -4.75
CA PRO A 144 -3.65 8.09 -3.81
C PRO A 144 -3.30 6.61 -3.67
N GLU A 145 -1.99 6.34 -3.62
CA GLU A 145 -1.46 4.98 -3.59
C GLU A 145 -1.07 4.53 -2.17
N ILE A 146 -1.22 3.23 -1.88
CA ILE A 146 -0.71 2.57 -0.68
C ILE A 146 0.64 1.90 -0.90
N ASP A 147 1.39 1.76 0.20
CA ASP A 147 2.55 0.87 0.25
C ASP A 147 2.08 -0.59 0.41
N THR A 148 2.00 -1.29 -0.73
CA THR A 148 1.59 -2.70 -0.77
C THR A 148 2.56 -3.65 -0.07
N GLN A 149 3.78 -3.21 0.29
CA GLN A 149 4.70 -4.04 1.09
C GLN A 149 4.22 -4.19 2.54
N ARG A 150 3.29 -3.34 2.98
CA ARG A 150 2.66 -3.39 4.31
C ARG A 150 1.33 -4.15 4.31
N ALA A 151 0.90 -4.71 3.17
CA ALA A 151 -0.32 -5.48 3.10
C ALA A 151 -0.16 -6.81 3.83
N GLU A 152 -1.10 -7.13 4.73
CA GLU A 152 -1.10 -8.38 5.48
C GLU A 152 -1.97 -9.43 4.76
N PRO A 153 -1.44 -10.63 4.44
CA PRO A 153 -2.25 -11.69 3.85
C PRO A 153 -3.31 -12.20 4.84
N GLU A 154 -4.45 -12.63 4.30
CA GLU A 154 -5.61 -13.23 5.00
C GLU A 154 -5.26 -14.16 6.17
N SER A 155 -4.26 -15.04 5.98
CA SER A 155 -3.88 -16.05 6.97
C SER A 155 -2.98 -15.53 8.10
N SER A 156 -2.76 -14.21 8.21
CA SER A 156 -1.83 -13.63 9.19
C SER A 156 -2.42 -13.49 10.60
N LYS A 157 -3.74 -13.67 10.76
CA LYS A 157 -4.38 -13.66 12.07
C LYS A 157 -4.21 -15.00 12.76
N LEU A 158 -3.03 -15.18 13.37
CA LEU A 158 -2.72 -16.27 14.30
C LEU A 158 -3.76 -16.43 15.43
N SER A 159 -4.53 -15.38 15.73
CA SER A 159 -5.63 -15.39 16.69
C SER A 159 -6.80 -16.29 16.31
N ASP A 160 -7.02 -16.51 15.01
CA ASP A 160 -8.21 -17.19 14.49
C ASP A 160 -7.96 -18.70 14.32
N LEU A 161 -6.71 -19.14 14.55
CA LEU A 161 -6.30 -20.54 14.57
C LEU A 161 -6.50 -21.13 15.96
N ASP A 162 -6.86 -22.41 16.03
CA ASP A 162 -6.84 -23.15 17.28
C ASP A 162 -5.41 -23.16 17.88
N PRO A 163 -5.26 -23.32 19.21
CA PRO A 163 -3.97 -23.20 19.87
C PRO A 163 -2.86 -24.11 19.31
N GLU A 164 -3.21 -25.30 18.82
CA GLU A 164 -2.25 -26.27 18.29
C GLU A 164 -1.76 -25.86 16.89
N THR A 165 -2.68 -25.46 16.02
CA THR A 165 -2.35 -24.93 14.68
C THR A 165 -1.57 -23.63 14.79
N ARG A 166 -1.94 -22.75 15.72
CA ARG A 166 -1.25 -21.48 15.99
C ARG A 166 0.21 -21.71 16.37
N GLN A 167 0.49 -22.62 17.29
CA GLN A 167 1.86 -22.94 17.72
C GLN A 167 2.69 -23.48 16.55
N THR A 168 2.08 -24.30 15.68
CA THR A 168 2.73 -24.86 14.50
C THR A 168 3.07 -23.77 13.48
N VAL A 169 2.14 -22.85 13.21
CA VAL A 169 2.34 -21.73 12.28
C VAL A 169 3.38 -20.74 12.83
N GLU A 170 3.35 -20.42 14.13
CA GLU A 170 4.38 -19.61 14.80
C GLU A 170 5.77 -20.23 14.67
N LYS A 171 5.88 -21.54 14.90
CA LYS A 171 7.14 -22.28 14.70
C LYS A 171 7.63 -22.18 13.25
N MET A 172 6.74 -22.40 12.28
CA MET A 172 7.11 -22.31 10.86
C MET A 172 7.56 -20.90 10.47
N MET A 173 6.86 -19.86 10.93
CA MET A 173 7.24 -18.46 10.69
C MET A 173 8.60 -18.12 11.32
N PHE A 174 8.85 -18.58 12.55
CA PHE A 174 10.13 -18.41 13.22
C PHE A 174 11.25 -19.12 12.45
N ASP A 175 11.07 -20.39 12.10
CA ASP A 175 12.09 -21.18 11.39
C ASP A 175 12.39 -20.61 10.00
N GLN A 176 11.38 -20.14 9.28
CA GLN A 176 11.57 -19.48 7.99
C GLN A 176 12.39 -18.19 8.14
N ARG A 177 12.15 -17.39 9.18
CA ARG A 177 12.91 -16.18 9.47
C ARG A 177 14.36 -16.51 9.86
N GLN A 178 14.57 -17.51 10.72
CA GLN A 178 15.91 -17.94 11.13
C GLN A 178 16.72 -18.44 9.93
N LYS A 179 16.12 -19.26 9.05
CA LYS A 179 16.77 -19.74 7.82
C LYS A 179 17.20 -18.60 6.89
N GLN A 180 16.36 -17.57 6.72
CA GLN A 180 16.73 -16.40 5.91
C GLN A 180 17.90 -15.61 6.52
N MET A 181 18.01 -15.60 7.85
CA MET A 181 19.11 -14.95 8.56
C MET A 181 20.33 -15.87 8.76
N GLY A 182 20.30 -17.11 8.27
CA GLY A 182 21.37 -18.10 8.49
C GLY A 182 21.52 -18.52 9.96
N LEU A 183 20.47 -18.34 10.77
CA LEU A 183 20.42 -18.66 12.18
C LEU A 183 19.72 -20.01 12.42
N PRO A 184 19.98 -20.67 13.57
CA PRO A 184 19.39 -21.97 13.87
C PRO A 184 17.87 -21.89 14.06
N THR A 185 17.18 -22.89 13.51
CA THR A 185 15.74 -23.14 13.65
C THR A 185 15.37 -23.58 15.07
N SER A 186 14.07 -23.63 15.36
CA SER A 186 13.53 -24.09 16.65
C SER A 186 14.02 -25.50 17.01
N GLU A 187 14.09 -26.41 16.04
CA GLU A 187 14.58 -27.77 16.25
C GLU A 187 16.08 -27.82 16.51
N GLU A 188 16.87 -27.03 15.77
CA GLU A 188 18.30 -26.93 15.99
C GLU A 188 18.63 -26.32 17.35
N MET A 189 17.87 -25.31 17.79
CA MET A 189 18.00 -24.73 19.13
C MET A 189 17.68 -25.74 20.22
N GLN A 190 16.58 -26.48 20.10
CA GLN A 190 16.23 -27.55 21.06
C GLN A 190 17.30 -28.63 21.13
N ASN A 191 17.84 -29.03 19.97
CA ASN A 191 18.92 -29.99 19.85
C ASN A 191 20.21 -29.48 20.53
N GLN A 192 20.57 -28.21 20.32
CA GLN A 192 21.73 -27.58 20.96
C GLN A 192 21.57 -27.50 22.48
N ASP A 193 20.39 -27.13 22.97
CA ASP A 193 20.10 -27.05 24.40
C ASP A 193 20.13 -28.43 25.07
N MET A 194 19.59 -29.46 24.41
CA MET A 194 19.66 -30.84 24.90
C MET A 194 21.11 -31.32 24.99
N LEU A 195 21.91 -31.08 23.96
CA LEU A 195 23.33 -31.42 23.95
C LEU A 195 24.10 -30.68 25.05
N LYS A 196 23.79 -29.40 25.28
CA LYS A 196 24.40 -28.60 26.36
C LYS A 196 24.07 -29.15 27.75
N LYS A 197 22.82 -29.58 27.97
CA LYS A 197 22.41 -30.25 29.21
C LYS A 197 23.14 -31.57 29.41
N LEU A 198 23.23 -32.41 28.38
CA LEU A 198 23.93 -33.69 28.43
C LEU A 198 25.43 -33.51 28.73
N LYS A 199 26.10 -32.57 28.06
CA LYS A 199 27.51 -32.24 28.34
C LYS A 199 27.75 -31.76 29.77
N SER A 200 26.79 -31.02 30.33
CA SER A 200 26.89 -30.53 31.72
C SER A 200 26.66 -31.64 32.74
N GLN A 201 25.79 -32.60 32.44
CA GLN A 201 25.50 -33.74 33.32
C GLN A 201 26.54 -34.85 33.22
N TYR A 202 27.19 -34.99 32.05
CA TYR A 202 28.20 -36.01 31.79
C TYR A 202 29.47 -35.36 31.20
N PRO A 203 30.28 -34.65 32.02
CA PRO A 203 31.44 -33.89 31.55
C PRO A 203 32.54 -34.77 30.92
N ASP A 204 32.63 -36.03 31.34
CA ASP A 204 33.64 -37.00 30.88
C ASP A 204 33.18 -37.84 29.68
N MET A 205 31.96 -37.64 29.18
CA MET A 205 31.41 -38.39 28.04
C MET A 205 31.70 -37.65 26.72
N ASP A 206 32.29 -38.35 25.74
CA ASP A 206 32.58 -37.79 24.42
C ASP A 206 31.36 -37.83 23.50
N PHE A 207 30.82 -36.65 23.16
CA PHE A 207 29.65 -36.48 22.29
C PHE A 207 30.02 -36.22 20.82
N SER A 208 31.30 -36.34 20.43
CA SER A 208 31.78 -36.07 19.06
C SER A 208 31.16 -36.96 17.98
N GLY A 209 30.68 -38.16 18.35
CA GLY A 209 30.07 -39.14 17.44
C GLY A 209 28.53 -39.19 17.47
N MET A 210 27.88 -38.29 18.22
CA MET A 210 26.43 -38.33 18.40
C MET A 210 25.72 -37.79 17.16
N LYS A 211 25.01 -38.66 16.43
CA LYS A 211 24.20 -38.27 15.27
C LYS A 211 22.88 -37.70 15.77
N MET A 212 22.71 -36.39 15.65
CA MET A 212 21.46 -35.74 16.03
C MET A 212 20.33 -36.14 15.07
N PRO A 213 19.11 -36.38 15.56
CA PRO A 213 17.95 -36.60 14.69
C PRO A 213 17.77 -35.38 13.78
N SER A 214 17.58 -35.66 12.49
CA SER A 214 17.30 -34.68 11.43
C SER A 214 15.82 -34.35 11.36
#